data_AF-A0A501Y1M5-F1
#
_entry.id   AF-A0A501Y1M5-F1
#
_cell.length_a   1.000
_cell.length_b   1.000
_cell.length_c   1.000
_cell.angle_alpha   90.00
_cell.angle_beta   90.00
_cell.angle_gamma   90.00
#
_symmetry.space_group_name_H-M   'P 1'
#
loop_
_entity.id
_entity.type
_entity.pdbx_description
1 polymer ?
#
loop_
_entity_poly.entity_id
_entity_poly.type
_entity_poly.pdbx_seq_one_letter_code
_entity_poly.pdbx_strand_id
1 'polypeptide(L)' 'MSKVASFKPFYHGENSFVVLDRIKHFSMHSSNGFNGTKIHFDDGTELLVGEWPEAVRDAIEQAGKE' A
#
# COMPACT_ATOMS: atom_id res chain seq x y z
N MET A 1 9.97 -15.51 6.09
CA MET A 1 8.50 -15.33 6.09
C MET A 1 8.20 -14.09 5.29
N SER A 2 7.19 -14.11 4.42
CA SER A 2 6.79 -12.92 3.67
C SER A 2 6.18 -11.90 4.62
N LYS A 3 6.64 -10.64 4.56
CA LYS A 3 6.16 -9.56 5.43
C LYS A 3 4.85 -9.02 4.86
N VAL A 4 3.79 -9.01 5.68
CA VAL A 4 2.43 -8.63 5.26
C VAL A 4 1.97 -7.44 6.09
N ALA A 5 1.44 -6.41 5.43
CA ALA A 5 0.80 -5.28 6.08
C ALA A 5 -0.69 -5.20 5.70
N SER A 6 -1.50 -4.67 6.62
CA SER A 6 -2.90 -4.38 6.36
C SER A 6 -3.05 -2.88 6.09
N PHE A 7 -3.64 -2.52 4.95
CA PHE A 7 -3.91 -1.14 4.59
C PHE A 7 -5.41 -0.89 4.51
N LYS A 8 -5.84 0.32 4.89
CA LYS A 8 -7.24 0.73 4.74
C LYS A 8 -7.60 0.83 3.25
N PRO A 9 -8.84 0.52 2.87
CA PRO A 9 -9.30 0.69 1.50
C PRO A 9 -9.26 2.16 1.08
N PHE A 10 -9.01 2.42 -0.20
CA PHE A 10 -9.29 3.73 -0.78
C PHE A 10 -10.81 3.90 -0.90
N TYR A 11 -11.39 4.90 -0.22
CA TYR A 11 -12.83 5.20 -0.15
C TYR A 11 -13.66 4.30 0.79
N HIS A 12 -14.20 3.19 0.30
CA HIS A 12 -15.06 2.25 1.05
C HIS A 12 -14.65 0.82 0.73
N GLY A 13 -14.67 -0.06 1.74
CA GLY A 13 -14.39 -1.49 1.56
C GLY A 13 -13.81 -2.13 2.80
N GLU A 14 -13.20 -3.29 2.60
CA GLU A 14 -12.43 -4.00 3.64
C GLU A 14 -10.95 -3.64 3.55
N ASN A 15 -10.23 -3.85 4.65
CA ASN A 15 -8.79 -3.68 4.65
C ASN A 15 -8.14 -4.69 3.70
N SER A 16 -7.15 -4.22 2.95
CA SER A 16 -6.38 -5.05 2.03
C SER A 16 -5.09 -5.52 2.70
N PHE A 17 -4.84 -6.83 2.66
CA PHE A 17 -3.58 -7.42 3.11
C PHE A 17 -2.60 -7.47 1.94
N VAL A 18 -1.45 -6.84 2.14
CA VAL A 18 -0.46 -6.64 1.09
C VAL A 18 0.85 -7.28 1.52
N VAL A 19 1.39 -8.12 0.64
CA VAL A 19 2.75 -8.66 0.80
C VAL A 19 3.74 -7.57 0.42
N LEU A 20 4.46 -7.04 1.40
CA LEU A 20 5.33 -5.87 1.24
C LEU A 20 6.50 -6.14 0.29
N ASP A 21 7.01 -7.36 0.30
CA ASP A 21 8.13 -7.81 -0.56
C ASP A 21 7.79 -7.72 -2.06
N ARG A 22 6.50 -7.73 -2.40
CA ARG A 22 6.00 -7.67 -3.77
C ARG A 22 5.83 -6.25 -4.28
N ILE A 23 5.97 -5.25 -3.42
CA ILE A 23 5.79 -3.84 -3.79
C ILE A 23 6.99 -3.38 -4.62
N LYS A 24 6.74 -3.08 -5.89
CA LYS A 24 7.74 -2.53 -6.82
C LYS A 24 7.94 -1.04 -6.62
N HIS A 25 6.84 -0.31 -6.54
CA HIS A 25 6.80 1.13 -6.28
C HIS A 25 5.39 1.54 -5.84
N PHE A 26 5.28 2.73 -5.25
CA PHE A 26 4.00 3.30 -4.85
C PHE A 26 4.00 4.80 -5.11
N SER A 27 2.81 5.36 -5.36
CA SER A 27 2.63 6.78 -5.66
C SER A 27 1.37 7.34 -5.01
N MET A 28 1.36 8.64 -4.76
CA MET A 28 0.17 9.31 -4.24
C MET A 28 -0.96 9.22 -5.27
N HIS A 29 -2.14 8.83 -4.81
CA HIS A 29 -3.35 8.82 -5.61
C HIS A 29 -4.39 9.75 -4.98
N SER A 30 -4.86 10.71 -5.77
CA SER A 30 -5.92 11.63 -5.37
C SER A 30 -7.05 11.57 -6.37
N SER A 31 -8.28 11.30 -5.89
CA SER A 31 -9.47 11.22 -6.74
C SER A 31 -10.70 11.64 -5.94
N ASN A 32 -11.55 12.51 -6.53
CA ASN A 32 -12.78 13.03 -5.91
C ASN A 32 -12.62 13.58 -4.47
N GLY A 33 -11.46 14.21 -4.17
CA GLY A 33 -11.16 14.76 -2.84
C GLY A 33 -10.66 13.74 -1.82
N PHE A 34 -10.54 12.46 -2.21
CA PHE A 34 -9.92 11.41 -1.40
C PHE A 34 -8.46 11.29 -1.77
N ASN A 35 -7.62 11.18 -0.75
CA ASN A 35 -6.19 10.95 -0.89
C ASN A 35 -5.87 9.54 -0.41
N GLY A 36 -4.94 8.90 -1.09
CA GLY A 36 -4.44 7.58 -0.76
C GLY A 36 -3.18 7.28 -1.54
N THR A 37 -2.88 6.00 -1.66
CA THR A 37 -1.68 5.51 -2.33
C THR A 37 -2.03 4.43 -3.32
N LYS A 38 -1.49 4.54 -4.52
CA LYS A 38 -1.48 3.47 -5.51
C LYS A 38 -0.21 2.65 -5.35
N ILE A 39 -0.36 1.38 -5.06
CA ILE A 39 0.72 0.41 -4.88
C ILE A 39 0.81 -0.42 -6.17
N HIS A 40 2.00 -0.53 -6.74
CA HIS A 40 2.27 -1.36 -7.91
C HIS A 40 3.10 -2.57 -7.52
N PHE A 41 2.65 -3.76 -7.92
CA PHE A 41 3.30 -5.03 -7.60
C PHE A 41 4.21 -5.53 -8.73
N ASP A 42 5.06 -6.50 -8.40
CA ASP A 42 5.96 -7.16 -9.36
C ASP A 42 5.24 -7.87 -10.51
N ASP A 43 4.02 -8.38 -10.29
CA ASP A 43 3.23 -9.09 -11.30
C ASP A 43 2.43 -8.15 -12.23
N GLY A 44 2.52 -6.85 -11.99
CA GLY A 44 1.76 -5.84 -12.74
C GLY A 44 0.41 -5.49 -12.14
N THR A 45 -0.06 -6.20 -11.10
CA THR A 45 -1.24 -5.79 -10.33
C THR A 45 -1.02 -4.43 -9.65
N GLU A 46 -2.11 -3.68 -9.52
CA GLU A 46 -2.14 -2.41 -8.80
C GLU A 46 -3.22 -2.47 -7.70
N LEU A 47 -2.95 -1.85 -6.55
CA LEU A 47 -3.90 -1.72 -5.45
C LEU A 47 -3.99 -0.28 -4.98
N LEU A 48 -5.22 0.19 -4.76
CA LEU A 48 -5.48 1.50 -4.17
C LEU A 48 -5.78 1.35 -2.68
N VAL A 49 -5.00 2.03 -1.86
CA VAL A 49 -5.17 2.08 -0.40
C VAL A 49 -5.46 3.50 0.06
N GLY A 50 -6.19 3.65 1.16
CA GLY A 50 -6.53 4.95 1.76
C GLY A 50 -5.40 5.54 2.61
N GLU A 51 -4.32 4.79 2.81
CA GLU A 51 -3.15 5.25 3.56
C GLU A 51 -2.29 6.19 2.70
N TRP A 52 -1.63 7.14 3.34
CA TRP A 52 -0.71 8.06 2.66
C TRP A 52 0.59 7.36 2.26
N PRO A 53 1.32 7.85 1.24
CA PRO A 53 2.54 7.20 0.76
C PRO A 53 3.60 7.03 1.85
N GLU A 54 3.65 7.97 2.80
CA GLU A 54 4.55 7.91 3.96
C GLU A 54 4.26 6.72 4.87
N ALA A 55 2.99 6.42 5.13
CA ALA A 55 2.58 5.26 5.93
C ALA A 55 2.89 3.93 5.21
N VAL A 56 2.72 3.89 3.89
CA VAL A 56 3.13 2.73 3.07
C VAL A 56 4.64 2.53 3.11
N ARG A 57 5.42 3.62 3.01
CA ARG A 57 6.88 3.57 3.12
C ARG A 57 7.32 3.07 4.49
N ASP A 58 6.74 3.62 5.55
CA ASP A 58 7.06 3.24 6.93
C ASP A 58 6.73 1.76 7.20
N ALA A 59 5.62 1.23 6.67
CA ALA A 59 5.30 -0.19 6.75
C ALA A 59 6.37 -1.07 6.06
N ILE A 60 6.89 -0.66 4.90
CA ILE A 60 7.97 -1.35 4.19
C ILE A 60 9.29 -1.27 4.98
N GLU A 61 9.62 -0.10 5.51
CA GLU A 61 10.86 0.13 6.28
C GLU A 61 10.85 -0.62 7.63
N GLN A 62 9.73 -0.61 8.36
CA GLN A 62 9.57 -1.38 9.60
C GLN A 62 9.69 -2.86 9.33
N ALA A 63 9.04 -3.34 8.28
CA ALA A 63 9.19 -4.71 7.83
C ALA A 63 10.66 -5.02 7.55
N GLY A 64 11.41 -4.18 6.83
CA GLY A 64 12.81 -4.41 6.49
C GLY A 64 13.81 -4.49 7.67
N LYS A 65 13.44 -4.04 8.87
CA LYS A 65 14.32 -4.00 10.06
C LYS A 65 14.29 -5.26 10.93
N GLU A 66 13.37 -6.18 10.68
CA GLU A 66 13.26 -7.49 11.36
C GLU A 66 14.03 -8.62 10.65
#